data_AF-A0A4Y7U4I9-F1
#
_entry.id   AF-A0A4Y7U4I9-F1
#
_cell.length_a   1.000
_cell.length_b   1.000
_cell.length_c   1.000
_cell.angle_alpha   90.00
_cell.angle_beta   90.00
_cell.angle_gamma   90.00
#
_symmetry.space_group_name_H-M   'P 1'
#
loop_
_entity.id
_entity.type
_entity.pdbx_description
1 polymer ?
#
loop_
_entity_poly.entity_id
_entity_poly.type
_entity_poly.pdbx_seq_one_letter_code
_entity_poly.pdbx_strand_id
1 'polypeptide(L)'
;MKIKENLYNQRIISIDALRGITIFIMIFVNELASVKNVPQWMKHMPADADAMTFVDLVFPAFLFIVGMSVPFAFNARLLKGDSARTIWTHTLKRALA
;
A
#
# COMPACT_ATOMS: atom_id res chain seq x y z
N MET A 1 6.64 -22.54 9.98
CA MET A 1 5.54 -21.58 9.72
C MET A 1 4.42 -22.38 9.04
N LYS A 2 3.24 -22.47 9.66
CA LYS A 2 2.13 -23.28 9.13
C LYS A 2 1.41 -22.51 8.03
N ILE A 3 1.04 -23.18 6.94
CA ILE A 3 0.16 -22.64 5.91
C ILE A 3 -1.18 -22.33 6.58
N LYS A 4 -1.68 -21.10 6.42
CA LYS A 4 -3.04 -20.78 6.87
C LYS A 4 -3.99 -21.18 5.75
N GLU A 5 -4.69 -22.29 5.94
CA GLU A 5 -5.76 -22.80 5.06
C GLU A 5 -6.82 -21.71 4.73
N ASN A 6 -7.05 -20.79 5.67
CA ASN A 6 -8.05 -19.72 5.55
C ASN A 6 -7.59 -18.53 4.67
N LEU A 7 -6.31 -18.47 4.28
CA LEU A 7 -5.83 -17.56 3.23
C LEU A 7 -5.92 -18.28 1.89
N TYR A 8 -7.14 -18.69 1.53
CA TYR A 8 -7.41 -19.35 0.24
C TYR A 8 -6.84 -18.49 -0.89
N ASN A 9 -6.26 -19.13 -1.91
CA ASN A 9 -5.51 -18.50 -3.02
C ASN A 9 -6.42 -17.69 -3.98
N GLN A 10 -7.55 -17.18 -3.49
CA GLN A 10 -8.43 -16.31 -4.21
C GLN A 10 -7.98 -14.86 -4.04
N ARG A 11 -7.86 -14.20 -5.19
CA ARG A 11 -7.58 -12.78 -5.30
C ARG A 11 -8.70 -11.99 -4.61
N ILE A 12 -8.36 -11.18 -3.61
CA ILE A 12 -9.33 -10.36 -2.90
C ILE A 12 -9.56 -9.08 -3.70
N ILE A 13 -10.70 -9.03 -4.39
CA ILE A 13 -11.09 -7.92 -5.26
C ILE A 13 -11.10 -6.59 -4.49
N SER A 14 -11.58 -6.58 -3.24
CA SER A 14 -11.63 -5.36 -2.42
C SER A 14 -10.24 -4.79 -2.15
N ILE A 15 -9.21 -5.63 -1.97
CA ILE A 15 -7.83 -5.18 -1.75
C ILE A 15 -7.28 -4.54 -3.02
N ASP A 16 -7.52 -5.18 -4.16
CA ASP A 16 -7.05 -4.66 -5.45
C ASP A 16 -7.77 -3.37 -5.85
N ALA A 17 -9.09 -3.29 -5.61
CA ALA A 17 -9.89 -2.09 -5.88
C ALA A 17 -9.43 -0.93 -5.02
N LEU A 18 -9.28 -1.13 -3.70
CA LEU A 18 -8.80 -0.09 -2.80
C LEU A 18 -7.38 0.35 -3.15
N ARG A 19 -6.48 -0.58 -3.46
CA ARG A 19 -5.11 -0.25 -3.93
C ARG A 19 -5.15 0.60 -5.20
N GLY A 20 -5.99 0.23 -6.16
CA GLY A 20 -6.16 0.99 -7.41
C GLY A 20 -6.67 2.41 -7.16
N ILE A 21 -7.69 2.55 -6.31
CA ILE A 21 -8.25 3.86 -5.91
C ILE A 21 -7.18 4.71 -5.22
N THR A 22 -6.42 4.14 -4.28
CA THR A 22 -5.36 4.89 -3.58
C THR A 22 -4.25 5.35 -4.52
N ILE A 23 -3.80 4.50 -5.45
CA ILE A 23 -2.80 4.88 -6.46
C ILE A 23 -3.35 5.96 -7.39
N PHE A 24 -4.60 5.82 -7.83
CA PHE A 24 -5.25 6.83 -8.66
C PHE A 24 -5.31 8.19 -7.96
N ILE A 25 -5.74 8.22 -6.71
CA ILE A 25 -5.78 9.46 -5.91
C ILE A 25 -4.35 10.02 -5.74
N MET A 26 -3.35 9.17 -5.48
CA MET A 26 -1.96 9.58 -5.34
C MET A 26 -1.44 10.28 -6.59
N ILE A 27 -1.70 9.73 -7.78
CA ILE A 27 -1.33 10.38 -9.04
C ILE A 27 -2.10 11.69 -9.20
N PHE A 28 -3.41 11.68 -8.97
CA PHE A 28 -4.26 12.87 -9.10
C PHE A 28 -3.78 14.03 -8.23
N VAL A 29 -3.48 13.80 -6.94
CA VAL A 29 -2.99 14.86 -6.05
C VAL A 29 -1.59 15.34 -6.42
N ASN A 30 -0.72 14.46 -6.93
CA ASN A 30 0.61 14.82 -7.41
C ASN A 30 0.54 15.75 -8.64
N GLU A 31 -0.39 15.51 -9.56
CA GLU A 31 -0.60 16.40 -10.71
C GLU A 31 -1.14 17.77 -10.28
N LEU A 32 -2.04 17.80 -9.30
CA LEU A 32 -2.61 19.04 -8.76
C LEU A 32 -1.58 19.90 -8.04
N ALA A 33 -0.50 19.31 -7.51
CA ALA A 33 0.57 20.07 -6.87
C ALA A 33 1.24 21.09 -7.81
N SER A 34 1.21 20.83 -9.12
CA SER A 34 1.78 21.73 -10.15
C SER A 34 0.83 22.88 -10.55
N VAL A 35 -0.44 22.82 -10.15
CA VAL A 35 -1.46 23.79 -10.54
C VAL A 35 -1.49 24.98 -9.57
N LYS A 36 -1.49 26.21 -10.10
CA LYS A 36 -1.68 27.42 -9.29
C LYS A 36 -3.18 27.63 -9.03
N ASN A 37 -3.54 28.09 -7.83
CA ASN A 37 -4.93 28.34 -7.37
C ASN A 37 -5.80 27.09 -7.10
N VAL A 38 -5.22 25.97 -6.68
CA VAL A 38 -6.01 24.87 -6.08
C VAL A 38 -6.51 25.20 -4.67
N PRO A 39 -7.73 24.76 -4.30
CA PRO A 39 -8.29 24.89 -2.96
C PRO A 39 -7.36 24.37 -1.86
N GLN A 40 -7.44 24.96 -0.67
CA GLN A 40 -6.57 24.61 0.46
C GLN A 40 -6.70 23.14 0.90
N TRP A 41 -7.90 22.55 0.79
CA TRP A 41 -8.15 21.14 1.10
C TRP A 41 -7.51 20.15 0.11
N MET A 42 -6.95 20.65 -1.00
CA MET A 42 -6.22 19.89 -2.03
C MET A 42 -4.70 20.06 -1.91
N LYS A 43 -4.20 20.66 -0.83
CA LYS A 43 -2.78 20.84 -0.53
C LYS A 43 -2.45 20.20 0.80
N HIS A 44 -1.18 19.84 0.99
CA HIS A 44 -0.69 19.43 2.30
C HIS A 44 -0.90 20.53 3.34
N MET A 45 -1.35 20.13 4.53
CA MET A 45 -1.46 21.04 5.66
C MET A 45 -0.05 21.49 6.11
N PRO A 46 0.14 22.73 6.57
CA PRO A 46 1.40 23.16 7.19
C PRO A 46 1.80 22.27 8.35
N ALA A 47 3.11 22.06 8.52
CA ALA A 47 3.65 21.13 9.53
C ALA A 47 3.40 21.58 10.98
N ASP A 48 3.11 22.86 11.18
CA ASP A 48 2.82 23.50 12.47
C ASP A 48 1.33 23.54 12.82
N ALA A 49 0.46 23.04 11.93
CA ALA A 49 -0.97 23.00 12.17
C ALA A 49 -1.43 21.61 12.63
N ASP A 50 -2.29 21.56 13.65
CA ASP A 50 -2.96 20.33 14.11
C ASP A 50 -4.16 20.02 13.21
N ALA A 51 -3.88 19.75 11.94
CA ALA A 51 -4.88 19.39 10.94
C ALA A 51 -4.29 18.48 9.87
N MET A 52 -5.19 17.76 9.19
CA MET A 52 -4.85 16.84 8.11
C MET A 52 -5.78 17.10 6.93
N THR A 53 -5.24 17.23 5.74
CA THR A 53 -6.04 17.32 4.51
C THR A 53 -6.28 15.93 3.92
N PHE A 54 -7.21 15.87 2.98
CA PHE A 54 -7.44 14.65 2.19
C PHE A 54 -6.17 14.12 1.53
N VAL A 55 -5.25 15.01 1.10
CA VAL A 55 -3.99 14.63 0.45
C VAL A 55 -3.07 13.88 1.42
N ASP A 56 -3.08 14.28 2.69
CA ASP A 56 -2.24 13.69 3.73
C ASP A 56 -2.68 12.26 4.10
N LEU A 57 -3.94 11.90 3.86
CA LEU A 57 -4.49 10.54 4.09
C LEU A 57 -4.05 9.51 3.05
N VAL A 58 -3.63 9.95 1.86
CA VAL A 58 -3.35 9.06 0.72
C VAL A 58 -2.19 8.12 1.03
N PHE A 59 -1.11 8.64 1.63
CA PHE A 59 0.08 7.85 1.94
C PHE A 59 -0.18 6.82 3.07
N PRO A 60 -0.80 7.16 4.21
CA PRO A 60 -1.22 6.18 5.21
C PRO A 60 -2.16 5.10 4.65
N ALA A 61 -3.13 5.48 3.81
CA ALA A 61 -4.03 4.53 3.16
C ALA A 61 -3.26 3.55 2.25
N PHE A 62 -2.24 4.04 1.55
CA PHE A 62 -1.36 3.22 0.71
C PHE A 62 -0.56 2.20 1.54
N LEU A 63 0.07 2.64 2.62
CA LEU A 63 0.82 1.73 3.51
C LEU A 63 -0.10 0.68 4.13
N PHE A 64 -1.31 1.07 4.52
CA PHE A 64 -2.30 0.15 5.07
C PHE A 64 -2.69 -0.95 4.07
N ILE A 65 -3.06 -0.58 2.84
CA ILE A 65 -3.49 -1.56 1.83
C ILE A 65 -2.34 -2.46 1.37
N VAL A 66 -1.13 -1.92 1.24
CA VAL A 66 0.07 -2.71 0.94
C VAL A 66 0.38 -3.68 2.08
N GLY A 67 0.33 -3.22 3.34
CA GLY A 67 0.54 -4.05 4.52
C GLY A 67 -0.46 -5.22 4.60
N MET A 68 -1.75 -4.96 4.33
CA MET A 68 -2.77 -6.01 4.27
C MET A 68 -2.51 -7.06 3.18
N SER A 69 -1.80 -6.69 2.10
CA SER A 69 -1.48 -7.63 1.00
C SER A 69 -0.30 -8.57 1.30
N VAL A 70 0.55 -8.24 2.28
CA VAL A 70 1.77 -9.01 2.59
C VAL A 70 1.50 -10.47 2.99
N PRO A 71 0.54 -10.79 3.88
CA PRO A 71 0.25 -12.18 4.25
C PRO A 71 -0.20 -13.03 3.06
N PHE A 72 -0.95 -12.45 2.12
CA PHE A 72 -1.39 -13.13 0.92
C PHE A 72 -0.23 -13.43 -0.03
N ALA A 73 0.66 -12.45 -0.24
CA ALA A 73 1.87 -12.64 -1.05
C ALA A 73 2.80 -13.71 -0.44
N PHE A 74 2.93 -13.74 0.89
CA PHE A 74 3.73 -14.74 1.59
C PHE A 74 3.11 -16.14 1.46
N ASN A 75 1.78 -16.27 1.68
CA ASN A 75 1.08 -17.54 1.56
C ASN A 75 1.14 -18.10 0.14
N ALA A 76 1.00 -17.25 -0.88
CA ALA A 76 1.13 -17.65 -2.28
C ALA A 76 2.50 -18.25 -2.63
N ARG A 77 3.58 -17.81 -1.96
CA ARG A 77 4.92 -18.39 -2.13
C ARG A 77 5.10 -19.68 -1.36
N LEU A 78 4.57 -19.76 -0.13
CA LEU A 78 4.56 -21.01 0.64
C LEU A 78 3.84 -22.13 -0.11
N LEU A 79 2.71 -21.83 -0.75
CA LEU A 79 1.96 -22.79 -1.58
C LEU A 79 2.75 -23.26 -2.82
N LYS A 80 3.67 -22.45 -3.33
CA LYS A 80 4.58 -22.83 -4.42
C LYS A 80 5.76 -23.70 -3.95
N GLY A 81 5.86 -23.99 -2.65
CA GLY A 81 6.95 -24.78 -2.07
C GLY A 81 8.18 -23.97 -1.65
N ASP A 82 8.13 -22.63 -1.71
CA ASP A 82 9.24 -21.81 -1.23
C ASP A 82 9.41 -21.95 0.29
N SER A 83 10.65 -22.13 0.74
CA SER A 83 10.95 -22.11 2.17
C SER A 83 10.79 -20.69 2.74
N ALA A 84 10.35 -20.58 4.00
CA ALA A 84 10.22 -19.29 4.68
C ALA A 84 11.54 -18.49 4.69
N ARG A 85 12.69 -19.18 4.80
CA ARG A 85 14.03 -18.56 4.74
C ARG A 85 14.30 -17.95 3.37
N THR A 86 13.90 -18.63 2.29
CA THR A 86 14.02 -18.12 0.92
C THR A 86 13.16 -16.87 0.72
N ILE A 87 11.93 -16.87 1.26
CA ILE A 87 11.04 -15.71 1.16
C ILE A 87 11.63 -14.51 1.91
N TRP A 88 12.06 -14.68 3.17
CA TRP A 88 12.64 -13.61 3.97
C TRP A 88 13.95 -13.06 3.39
N THR A 89 14.86 -13.92 2.95
CA THR A 89 16.12 -13.47 2.33
C THR A 89 15.87 -12.72 1.02
N HIS A 90 14.91 -13.17 0.22
CA HIS A 90 14.50 -12.45 -1.00
C HIS A 90 13.88 -11.09 -0.68
N THR A 91 12.98 -11.01 0.30
CA THR A 91 12.35 -9.75 0.70
C THR A 91 13.36 -8.76 1.27
N LEU A 92 14.27 -9.20 2.14
CA LEU A 92 15.33 -8.35 2.70
C LEU A 92 16.30 -7.87 1.62
N LYS A 93 16.70 -8.74 0.68
CA LYS A 93 17.51 -8.34 -0.48
C LYS A 93 16.83 -7.25 -1.30
N ARG A 94 15.51 -7.31 -1.47
CA ARG A 94 14.75 -6.27 -2.20
C ARG A 94 14.52 -4.98 -1.41
N ALA A 95 14.57 -5.04 -0.08
CA ALA A 95 14.41 -3.87 0.77
C ALA A 95 15.73 -3.09 0.92
N LEU A 96 16.87 -3.78 0.84
CA LEU A 96 18.21 -3.20 0.99
C LEU A 96 18.89 -2.85 -0.34
N ALA A 97 18.44 -3.41 -1.45
CA ALA A 97 18.91 -3.08 -2.80
C ALA A 97 18.15 -1.87 -3.35
#